data_AF-A0A1X6YJF1-F1
#
_entry.id   AF-A0A1X6YJF1-F1
#
_cell.length_a   1.000
_cell.length_b   1.000
_cell.length_c   1.000
_cell.angle_alpha   90.00
_cell.angle_beta   90.00
_cell.angle_gamma   90.00
#
_symmetry.space_group_name_H-M   'P 1'
#
loop_
_entity.id
_entity.type
_entity.pdbx_description
1 polymer ?
#
loop_
_entity_poly.entity_id
_entity_poly.type
_entity_poly.pdbx_seq_one_letter_code
_entity_poly.pdbx_strand_id
1 'polypeptide(L)'
;MADPSLYKLDEAGMAIAARHFARLPQIRSDAEFADVTRQVVRISDQQSRHTPVEARALVVAMMQRLIEYGEVTAAPAQRLAV
;
A
#
# COMPACT_ATOMS: atom_id res chain seq x y z
N MET A 1 -7.68 0.62 -26.37
CA MET A 1 -6.26 0.48 -26.00
C MET A 1 -6.22 0.31 -24.49
N ALA A 2 -5.61 -0.77 -23.98
CA ALA A 2 -5.50 -0.95 -22.54
C ALA A 2 -4.55 0.11 -21.98
N ASP A 3 -5.04 0.95 -21.08
CA ASP A 3 -4.21 1.91 -20.36
C ASP A 3 -3.10 1.12 -19.62
N PRO A 4 -1.81 1.35 -19.92
CA PRO A 4 -0.73 0.72 -19.18
C PRO A 4 -0.67 1.36 -17.79
N SER A 5 -1.57 0.91 -16.91
CA SER A 5 -1.61 1.34 -15.52
C SER A 5 -0.23 1.20 -14.91
N LEU A 6 0.26 2.28 -14.31
CA LEU A 6 1.54 2.34 -13.59
C LEU A 6 1.64 1.29 -12.48
N TYR A 7 0.50 0.80 -12.00
CA TYR A 7 0.39 -0.17 -10.92
C TYR A 7 0.27 -1.63 -11.42
N LYS A 8 0.34 -1.88 -12.73
CA LYS A 8 0.47 -3.26 -13.24
C LYS A 8 1.89 -3.75 -13.01
N LEU A 9 2.05 -4.60 -12.00
CA LEU A 9 3.26 -5.35 -11.74
C LEU A 9 3.14 -6.73 -12.39
N ASP A 10 4.21 -7.20 -13.01
CA ASP A 10 4.36 -8.61 -13.41
C ASP A 10 4.72 -9.47 -12.19
N GLU A 11 4.92 -10.78 -12.38
CA GLU A 11 5.26 -11.70 -11.29
C GLU A 11 6.51 -11.26 -10.51
N ALA A 12 7.53 -10.75 -11.21
CA ALA A 12 8.74 -10.24 -10.61
C ALA A 12 8.48 -8.98 -9.76
N GLY A 13 7.69 -8.03 -10.28
CA GLY A 13 7.25 -6.84 -9.56
C GLY A 13 6.43 -7.17 -8.31
N MET A 14 5.54 -8.16 -8.39
CA MET A 14 4.77 -8.64 -7.25
C MET A 14 5.66 -9.28 -6.17
N ALA A 15 6.67 -10.06 -6.56
CA ALA A 15 7.64 -10.63 -5.62
C ALA A 15 8.49 -9.54 -4.93
N ILE A 16 8.79 -8.44 -5.61
CA ILE A 16 9.45 -7.27 -5.00
C ILE A 16 8.50 -6.60 -4.00
N ALA A 17 7.23 -6.39 -4.36
CA ALA A 17 6.24 -5.78 -3.47
C ALA A 17 6.03 -6.62 -2.20
N ALA A 18 5.91 -7.94 -2.32
CA ALA A 18 5.78 -8.84 -1.19
C ALA A 18 6.99 -8.77 -0.24
N ARG A 19 8.21 -8.68 -0.79
CA ARG A 19 9.44 -8.49 0.01
C ARG A 19 9.46 -7.15 0.73
N HIS A 20 9.00 -6.06 0.10
CA HIS A 20 8.86 -4.78 0.78
C HIS A 20 7.82 -4.85 1.88
N PHE A 21 6.65 -5.43 1.62
CA PHE A 21 5.57 -5.56 2.59
C PHE A 21 6.01 -6.29 3.86
N ALA A 22 6.71 -7.42 3.71
CA ALA A 22 7.25 -8.20 4.83
C ALA A 22 8.24 -7.41 5.70
N ARG A 23 8.86 -6.35 5.16
CA ARG A 23 9.86 -5.51 5.85
C ARG A 23 9.28 -4.21 6.40
N LEU A 24 8.13 -3.76 5.91
CA LEU A 24 7.49 -2.56 6.43
C LEU A 24 7.06 -2.81 7.89
N PRO A 25 7.17 -1.84 8.79
CA PRO A 25 6.57 -1.97 10.12
C PRO A 25 5.04 -2.00 10.01
N GLN A 26 4.37 -2.62 10.99
CA GLN A 26 2.92 -2.48 11.15
C GLN A 26 2.57 -1.05 11.60
N ILE A 27 1.46 -0.54 11.10
CA ILE A 27 0.88 0.74 11.54
C ILE A 27 0.14 0.48 12.86
N ARG A 28 0.38 1.31 13.87
CA ARG A 28 -0.10 1.08 15.24
C ARG A 28 -1.03 2.19 15.75
N SER A 29 -1.20 3.27 14.99
CA SER A 29 -2.06 4.39 15.38
C SER A 29 -2.62 5.15 14.18
N ASP A 30 -3.69 5.91 14.43
CA ASP A 30 -4.31 6.76 13.41
C ASP A 30 -3.39 7.88 12.93
N ALA A 31 -2.50 8.37 13.81
CA ALA A 31 -1.49 9.36 13.45
C ALA A 31 -0.46 8.79 12.47
N GLU A 32 0.03 7.57 12.71
CA GLU A 32 0.92 6.85 11.79
C GLU A 32 0.20 6.53 10.48
N PHE A 33 -1.07 6.10 10.55
CA PHE A 33 -1.90 5.85 9.37
C PHE A 33 -2.02 7.11 8.49
N ALA A 34 -2.33 8.26 9.10
CA ALA A 34 -2.48 9.52 8.38
C ALA A 34 -1.16 9.97 7.73
N ASP A 35 -0.02 9.79 8.41
CA ASP A 35 1.28 10.14 7.85
C ASP A 35 1.66 9.23 6.67
N VAL A 36 1.55 7.92 6.84
CA VAL A 36 1.82 6.93 5.77
C VAL A 36 0.91 7.18 4.57
N THR A 37 -0.38 7.46 4.79
CA THR A 37 -1.33 7.78 3.73
C THR A 37 -0.91 9.03 2.95
N ARG A 38 -0.54 10.12 3.64
CA ARG A 38 -0.04 11.34 2.97
C ARG A 38 1.21 11.07 2.15
N GLN A 39 2.12 10.26 2.67
CA GLN A 39 3.33 9.88 1.94
C GLN A 39 3.01 9.07 0.69
N VAL A 40 2.10 8.10 0.77
CA VAL A 40 1.63 7.32 -0.38
C VAL A 40 1.01 8.22 -1.44
N VAL A 41 0.07 9.11 -1.07
CA VAL A 41 -0.55 10.05 -2.03
C VAL A 41 0.52 10.91 -2.70
N ARG A 42 1.40 11.54 -1.92
CA ARG A 42 2.47 12.40 -2.44
C ARG A 42 3.40 11.66 -3.40
N ILE A 43 3.78 10.43 -3.08
CA ILE A 43 4.69 9.64 -3.94
C ILE A 43 3.96 9.17 -5.19
N SER A 44 2.71 8.72 -5.07
CA SER A 44 1.86 8.30 -6.19
C SER A 44 1.64 9.42 -7.21
N ASP A 45 1.42 10.65 -6.76
CA ASP A 45 1.27 11.83 -7.63
C ASP A 45 2.56 12.16 -8.42
N GLN A 46 3.72 11.72 -7.92
CA GLN A 46 5.02 11.92 -8.56
C GLN A 46 5.44 10.73 -9.43
N GLN A 47 4.64 9.65 -9.47
CA GLN A 47 4.97 8.48 -10.28
C GLN A 47 4.73 8.74 -11.77
N SER A 48 5.59 8.14 -12.58
CA SER A 48 5.45 8.12 -14.03
C SER A 48 5.76 6.72 -14.56
N ARG A 49 5.56 6.50 -15.86
CA ARG A 49 5.91 5.24 -16.53
C ARG A 49 7.39 4.87 -16.42
N HIS A 50 8.25 5.87 -16.17
CA HIS A 50 9.70 5.71 -16.01
C HIS A 50 10.12 5.48 -14.55
N THR A 51 9.20 5.56 -13.60
CA THR A 51 9.48 5.23 -12.20
C THR A 51 9.91 3.76 -12.10
N PRO A 52 11.05 3.46 -11.44
CA PRO A 52 11.55 2.10 -11.28
C PRO A 52 10.50 1.16 -10.68
N VAL A 53 10.51 -0.11 -11.11
CA VAL A 53 9.57 -1.14 -10.65
C VAL A 53 9.62 -1.28 -9.13
N GLU A 54 10.81 -1.19 -8.53
CA GLU A 54 11.04 -1.25 -7.09
C GLU A 54 10.30 -0.13 -6.34
N ALA A 55 10.34 1.10 -6.85
CA ALA A 55 9.66 2.23 -6.23
C ALA A 55 8.13 2.09 -6.33
N ARG A 56 7.62 1.57 -7.46
CA ARG A 56 6.19 1.27 -7.61
C ARG A 56 5.75 0.12 -6.70
N ALA A 57 6.56 -0.92 -6.59
CA ALA A 57 6.33 -2.06 -5.71
C ALA A 57 6.33 -1.67 -4.22
N LEU A 58 7.18 -0.72 -3.81
CA LEU A 58 7.15 -0.16 -2.45
C LEU A 58 5.84 0.57 -2.14
N VAL A 59 5.34 1.38 -3.07
CA VAL A 59 4.05 2.07 -2.90
C VAL A 59 2.90 1.08 -2.79
N VAL A 60 2.89 0.02 -3.60
CA VAL A 60 1.93 -1.09 -3.48
C VAL A 60 2.01 -1.76 -2.09
N ALA A 61 3.21 -2.03 -1.59
CA ALA A 61 3.39 -2.58 -0.25
C ALA A 61 2.87 -1.66 0.86
N MET A 62 3.08 -0.34 0.73
CA MET A 62 2.54 0.64 1.68
C MET A 62 1.01 0.71 1.63
N MET A 63 0.41 0.67 0.45
CA MET A 63 -1.05 0.60 0.29
C MET A 63 -1.63 -0.66 0.96
N GLN A 64 -0.97 -1.82 0.80
CA GLN A 64 -1.39 -3.05 1.47
C GLN A 64 -1.34 -2.93 2.99
N ARG A 65 -0.34 -2.24 3.54
CA ARG A 65 -0.23 -2.00 4.99
C ARG A 65 -1.33 -1.07 5.51
N LEU A 66 -1.75 -0.08 4.72
CA LEU A 66 -2.88 0.79 5.05
C LEU A 66 -4.20 0.00 5.06
N ILE A 67 -4.40 -0.91 4.10
CA ILE A 67 -5.58 -1.79 4.04
C ILE A 67 -5.62 -2.70 5.27
N GLU A 68 -4.51 -3.37 5.61
CA GLU A 68 -4.41 -4.22 6.80
C GLU A 68 -4.78 -3.46 8.09
N TYR A 69 -4.30 -2.22 8.25
CA TYR A 69 -4.67 -1.39 9.39
C TYR A 69 -6.17 -1.03 9.39
N GLY A 70 -6.74 -0.68 8.24
CA GLY A 70 -8.17 -0.40 8.10
C GLY A 70 -9.05 -1.59 8.46
N GLU A 71 -8.66 -2.80 8.07
CA GLU A 71 -9.36 -4.04 8.45
C GLU A 71 -9.29 -4.31 9.95
N VAL A 72 -8.12 -4.13 10.58
CA VAL A 72 -7.93 -4.30 12.03
C VAL A 72 -8.75 -3.26 12.81
N THR A 73 -8.82 -2.02 12.35
CA THR A 73 -9.56 -0.94 13.01
C THR A 73 -11.07 -0.97 12.74
N ALA A 74 -11.52 -1.58 11.63
CA ALA A 74 -12.94 -1.84 11.36
C ALA A 74 -13.50 -3.04 12.13
N ALA A 75 -12.64 -3.99 12.54
CA ALA A 75 -13.03 -5.23 13.23
C ALA A 75 -13.64 -5.12 14.66
N PRO A 76 -13.54 -4.03 15.45
CA PRO A 76 -14.22 -3.98 16.75
C PRO A 76 -15.72 -3.66 16.66
N ALA A 77 -16.23 -3.14 15.53
CA ALA A 77 -17.62 -2.69 15.44
C ALA A 77 -18.63 -3.79 15.02
N GLN A 78 -18.18 -4.88 14.40
CA GLN A 78 -19.09 -5.89 13.81
C GLN A 78 -19.35 -7.13 14.70
N ARG A 79 -18.78 -7.21 15.92
CA ARG A 79 -19.01 -8.35 16.83
C ARG A 79 -20.16 -8.15 17.84
N LEU A 80 -20.95 -7.08 17.71
CA LEU A 80 -22.00 -6.70 18.67
C LEU A 80 -23.42 -6.63 18.06
N ALA A 81 -23.66 -7.36 16.97
CA ALA A 81 -25.02 -7.63 16.50
C ALA A 81 -25.27 -9.14 16.55
N VAL A 82 -25.69 -9.60 17.73
CA VAL A 82 -26.46 -10.84 17.92
C VAL A 82 -27.91 -10.55 17.53
#